data_AF-A0A7W6F578-F1
#
_entry.id   AF-A0A7W6F578-F1
#
_cell.length_a   1.000
_cell.length_b   1.000
_cell.length_c   1.000
_cell.angle_alpha   90.00
_cell.angle_beta   90.00
_cell.angle_gamma   90.00
#
_symmetry.space_group_name_H-M   'P 1'
#
loop_
_entity.id
_entity.type
_entity.pdbx_description
1 polymer ?
#
loop_
_entity_poly.entity_id
_entity_poly.type
_entity_poly.pdbx_seq_one_letter_code
_entity_poly.pdbx_strand_id
1 'polypeptide(L)'
;MSNTVHTRPAHRRDPVRGASACVLRLAAVLALASALGACTASMGGQPEVAAVSHRFGPDVLRRYAALTDEPFPVAAIEDRDLKPDYVRRVVDYPTREQPGTLVVDPNNRYLYLVMEGGQAMRYGVGVGKAGLEFTGTATVGRKANWPRWTPTPDMLRREPERNGKWAGGMPGGAGNPLGARALYLFKDGNDTLYRIHGTTEPWSIGEAVSSGCIRMLNQDVIDLHRRVPVGTRVVVLGGQGAVAARPQAAEPSEAFGEAPVDLDDAPSPVRG
;
A
#
# COMPACT_ATOMS: atom_id res chain seq x y z
N MET A 1 -8.60 59.05 55.02
CA MET A 1 -7.50 59.93 55.47
C MET A 1 -6.22 59.11 55.33
N SER A 2 -5.23 59.36 54.48
CA SER A 2 -4.92 60.43 53.54
C SER A 2 -3.94 59.84 52.50
N ASN A 3 -4.10 60.24 51.23
CA ASN A 3 -3.19 59.89 50.13
C ASN A 3 -1.88 60.70 50.23
N THR A 4 -0.74 60.07 49.98
CA THR A 4 0.55 60.75 49.84
C THR A 4 0.95 60.83 48.37
N VAL A 5 1.00 62.07 47.87
CA VAL A 5 1.41 62.49 46.54
C VAL A 5 2.94 62.54 46.47
N HIS A 6 3.55 62.03 45.39
CA HIS A 6 4.98 62.22 45.10
C HIS A 6 5.16 63.15 43.91
N THR A 7 5.88 64.25 44.16
CA THR A 7 6.15 65.37 43.27
C THR A 7 7.38 65.12 42.37
N ARG A 8 7.28 65.47 41.07
CA ARG A 8 8.40 65.59 40.12
C ARG A 8 9.05 66.99 40.20
N PRO A 9 10.37 67.14 40.04
CA PRO A 9 11.00 68.39 39.58
C PRO A 9 11.24 68.31 38.05
N ALA A 10 10.89 69.28 37.21
CA ALA A 10 11.26 70.69 37.07
C ALA A 10 12.30 70.91 35.96
N HIS A 11 11.85 71.68 34.97
CA HIS A 11 12.48 72.15 33.74
C HIS A 11 13.85 72.82 33.91
N ARG A 12 14.69 72.69 32.86
CA ARG A 12 15.69 73.71 32.49
C ARG A 12 15.28 74.38 31.18
N ARG A 13 15.40 75.71 31.14
CA ARG A 13 15.08 76.63 30.04
C ARG A 13 16.35 77.00 29.25
N ASP A 14 16.19 77.02 27.91
CA ASP A 14 16.52 78.05 26.89
C ASP A 14 17.91 78.75 26.88
N PRO A 15 18.50 79.08 25.70
CA PRO A 15 17.98 80.20 24.89
C PRO A 15 18.08 80.10 23.35
N VAL A 16 17.29 81.00 22.77
CA VAL A 16 17.07 81.46 21.40
C VAL A 16 18.33 82.01 20.71
N ARG A 17 18.42 81.86 19.37
CA ARG A 17 18.94 82.79 18.31
C ARG A 17 19.23 81.92 17.06
N GLY A 18 18.92 82.27 15.82
CA GLY A 18 18.35 83.45 15.20
C GLY A 18 18.22 83.13 13.71
N ALA A 19 17.27 83.76 13.05
CA ALA A 19 17.01 83.61 11.63
C ALA A 19 18.19 84.10 10.77
N SER A 20 18.53 83.35 9.73
CA SER A 20 19.18 83.86 8.53
C SER A 20 18.43 83.30 7.33
N ALA A 21 17.50 84.09 6.82
CA ALA A 21 16.97 83.93 5.47
C ALA A 21 17.93 84.62 4.51
N CYS A 22 18.42 83.94 3.48
CA CYS A 22 18.69 84.57 2.19
C CYS A 22 18.96 83.51 1.12
N VAL A 23 17.97 83.32 0.26
CA VAL A 23 18.10 83.13 -1.19
C VAL A 23 19.25 82.23 -1.68
N LEU A 24 18.92 81.04 -2.19
CA LEU A 24 19.31 80.64 -3.56
C LEU A 24 18.80 79.21 -3.88
N ARG A 25 18.11 79.10 -5.02
CA ARG A 25 18.11 77.95 -5.95
C ARG A 25 17.17 76.78 -5.67
N LEU A 26 15.90 77.03 -5.97
CA LEU A 26 15.09 76.35 -6.99
C LEU A 26 15.83 75.27 -7.86
N ALA A 27 16.19 74.11 -7.31
CA ALA A 27 16.67 72.95 -8.10
C ALA A 27 16.78 71.67 -7.24
N ALA A 28 15.69 71.14 -6.70
CA ALA A 28 15.72 69.82 -6.04
C ALA A 28 14.36 69.10 -5.93
N VAL A 29 13.41 69.34 -6.85
CA VAL A 29 12.09 68.66 -6.86
C VAL A 29 12.03 67.51 -7.89
N LEU A 30 13.16 67.10 -8.48
CA LEU A 30 13.21 66.07 -9.53
C LEU A 30 14.29 65.00 -9.29
N ALA A 31 14.49 64.59 -8.04
CA ALA A 31 15.42 63.51 -7.70
C ALA A 31 14.92 62.63 -6.54
N LEU A 32 13.60 62.45 -6.40
CA LEU A 32 13.02 61.57 -5.39
C LEU A 32 11.83 60.75 -5.92
N ALA A 33 11.93 60.28 -7.17
CA ALA A 33 10.93 59.41 -7.80
C ALA A 33 11.57 58.18 -8.48
N SER A 34 12.77 57.77 -8.05
CA SER A 34 13.54 56.69 -8.68
C SER A 34 14.00 55.60 -7.70
N ALA A 35 13.40 55.50 -6.52
CA ALA A 35 13.82 54.55 -5.47
C ALA A 35 12.73 53.54 -5.05
N LEU A 36 11.84 53.15 -5.98
CA LEU A 36 10.76 52.17 -5.74
C LEU A 36 10.86 50.94 -6.67
N GLY A 37 12.06 50.59 -7.13
CA GLY A 37 12.27 49.49 -8.07
C GLY A 37 13.55 48.72 -7.84
N ALA A 38 13.71 48.08 -6.68
CA ALA A 38 14.77 47.09 -6.47
C ALA A 38 14.45 46.14 -5.30
N CYS A 39 13.27 45.53 -5.31
CA CYS A 39 13.03 44.27 -4.62
C CYS A 39 12.59 43.24 -5.66
N THR A 40 13.48 42.88 -6.58
CA THR A 40 13.36 41.57 -7.20
C THR A 40 13.64 40.57 -6.09
N ALA A 41 12.58 40.14 -5.41
CA ALA A 41 12.64 38.93 -4.62
C ALA A 41 13.20 37.86 -5.55
N SER A 42 14.43 37.43 -5.28
CA SER A 42 14.94 36.18 -5.81
C SER A 42 13.92 35.15 -5.34
N MET A 43 13.01 34.77 -6.24
CA MET A 43 12.21 33.58 -6.07
C MET A 43 13.24 32.46 -6.10
N GLY A 44 13.80 32.16 -4.93
CA GLY A 44 14.56 30.95 -4.72
C GLY A 44 13.70 29.84 -5.31
N GLY A 45 14.23 29.19 -6.33
CA GLY A 45 13.59 28.04 -6.93
C GLY A 45 13.11 27.18 -5.78
N GLN A 46 11.82 26.85 -5.77
CA GLN A 46 11.31 25.86 -4.84
C GLN A 46 12.30 24.70 -4.91
N PRO A 47 12.82 24.18 -3.78
CA PRO A 47 13.60 22.96 -3.84
C PRO A 47 12.72 21.99 -4.62
N GLU A 48 13.18 21.60 -5.81
CA GLU A 48 12.56 20.56 -6.59
C GLU A 48 12.64 19.36 -5.67
N VAL A 49 11.53 19.10 -4.98
CA VAL A 49 11.34 17.90 -4.19
C VAL A 49 11.48 16.80 -5.23
N ALA A 50 12.69 16.24 -5.31
CA ALA A 50 13.03 15.19 -6.25
C ALA A 50 11.89 14.19 -6.19
N ALA A 51 11.14 14.09 -7.29
CA ALA A 51 9.97 13.24 -7.35
C ALA A 51 10.46 11.84 -7.02
N VAL A 52 10.07 11.32 -5.85
CA VAL A 52 10.38 9.96 -5.46
C VAL A 52 9.74 9.08 -6.53
N SER A 53 10.57 8.42 -7.34
CA SER A 53 10.08 7.51 -8.37
C SER A 53 9.48 6.29 -7.68
N HIS A 54 8.18 6.33 -7.45
CA HIS A 54 7.48 5.19 -6.89
C HIS A 54 7.45 4.06 -7.92
N ARG A 55 7.79 2.84 -7.46
CA ARG A 55 7.71 1.61 -8.27
C ARG A 55 6.29 1.32 -8.75
N PHE A 56 5.29 1.90 -8.09
CA PHE A 56 3.88 1.62 -8.30
C PHE A 56 3.11 2.89 -8.69
N GLY A 57 2.11 2.73 -9.55
CA GLY A 57 1.17 3.80 -9.88
C GLY A 57 0.33 4.26 -8.67
N PRO A 58 -0.27 5.46 -8.72
CA PRO A 58 -0.95 6.08 -7.59
C PRO A 58 -2.12 5.26 -7.04
N ASP A 59 -2.81 4.48 -7.87
CA ASP A 59 -3.93 3.64 -7.44
C ASP A 59 -3.49 2.47 -6.56
N VAL A 60 -2.33 1.88 -6.86
CA VAL A 60 -1.75 0.81 -6.05
C VAL A 60 -1.31 1.37 -4.70
N LEU A 61 -0.59 2.50 -4.71
CA LEU A 61 -0.15 3.17 -3.47
C LEU A 61 -1.34 3.52 -2.58
N ARG A 62 -2.44 4.02 -3.15
CA ARG A 62 -3.66 4.33 -2.40
C ARG A 62 -4.30 3.10 -1.77
N ARG A 63 -4.32 1.97 -2.49
CA ARG A 63 -4.89 0.70 -2.00
C ARG A 63 -4.11 0.14 -0.80
N TYR A 64 -2.80 0.34 -0.79
CA TYR A 64 -1.90 -0.15 0.25
C TYR A 64 -1.43 0.92 1.25
N ALA A 65 -2.07 2.10 1.23
CA ALA A 65 -1.87 3.14 2.21
C ALA A 65 -2.33 2.69 3.62
N ALA A 66 -2.01 3.51 4.61
CA ALA A 66 -2.45 3.27 5.98
C ALA A 66 -3.98 3.39 6.09
N LEU A 67 -4.60 2.49 6.85
CA LEU A 67 -6.03 2.56 7.17
C LEU A 67 -6.20 2.99 8.64
N THR A 68 -6.89 4.10 8.83
CA THR A 68 -7.09 4.77 10.14
C THR A 68 -8.54 4.71 10.62
N ASP A 69 -9.44 4.17 9.80
CA ASP A 69 -10.86 3.95 10.07
C ASP A 69 -11.14 2.59 10.76
N GLU A 70 -10.12 1.77 10.96
CA GLU A 70 -10.20 0.49 11.67
C GLU A 70 -10.03 0.68 13.19
N PRO A 71 -10.61 -0.20 14.04
CA PRO A 71 -10.44 -0.14 15.50
C PRO A 71 -8.97 -0.19 15.96
N PHE A 72 -8.10 -0.78 15.14
CA PHE A 72 -6.66 -0.71 15.30
C PHE A 72 -6.05 -0.22 13.99
N PRO A 73 -5.06 0.68 14.02
CA PRO A 73 -4.49 1.23 12.80
C PRO A 73 -3.79 0.14 12.00
N VAL A 74 -4.03 0.12 10.68
CA VAL A 74 -3.29 -0.72 9.74
C VAL A 74 -2.25 0.14 9.06
N ALA A 75 -0.97 -0.19 9.26
CA ALA A 75 0.13 0.53 8.64
C ALA A 75 0.09 0.43 7.11
N ALA A 76 0.61 1.46 6.44
CA ALA A 76 0.87 1.40 5.01
C ALA A 76 1.89 0.29 4.70
N ILE A 77 1.78 -0.34 3.54
CA ILE A 77 2.81 -1.28 3.08
C ILE A 77 3.91 -0.47 2.41
N GLU A 78 5.14 -0.68 2.85
CA GLU A 78 6.31 -0.02 2.27
C GLU A 78 6.61 -0.56 0.87
N ASP A 79 7.12 0.29 -0.03
CA ASP A 79 7.41 -0.07 -1.43
C ASP A 79 8.34 -1.29 -1.56
N ARG A 80 9.23 -1.53 -0.57
CA ARG A 80 10.13 -2.68 -0.55
C ARG A 80 9.44 -4.02 -0.23
N ASP A 81 8.35 -3.98 0.53
CA ASP A 81 7.60 -5.16 0.96
C ASP A 81 6.46 -5.50 -0.01
N LEU A 82 6.08 -4.53 -0.85
CA LEU A 82 5.10 -4.75 -1.90
C LEU A 82 5.77 -5.34 -3.16
N LYS A 83 5.43 -6.60 -3.46
CA LYS A 83 5.94 -7.31 -4.64
C LYS A 83 4.95 -7.16 -5.80
N PRO A 84 5.36 -6.67 -6.99
CA PRO A 84 4.43 -6.38 -8.10
C PRO A 84 3.55 -7.55 -8.52
N ASP A 85 4.07 -8.77 -8.52
CA ASP A 85 3.31 -9.97 -8.91
C ASP A 85 2.17 -10.29 -7.95
N TYR A 86 2.31 -9.89 -6.69
CA TYR A 86 1.41 -10.20 -5.59
C TYR A 86 0.48 -9.04 -5.21
N VAL A 87 0.54 -7.93 -5.95
CA VAL A 87 -0.44 -6.84 -5.87
C VAL A 87 -1.80 -7.33 -6.36
N ARG A 88 -2.84 -7.02 -5.59
CA ARG A 88 -4.23 -7.32 -5.93
C ARG A 88 -4.62 -6.72 -7.28
N ARG A 89 -5.19 -7.53 -8.17
CA ARG A 89 -5.65 -7.08 -9.49
C ARG A 89 -6.71 -8.02 -10.07
N VAL A 90 -7.54 -7.49 -10.95
CA VAL A 90 -8.40 -8.32 -11.80
C VAL A 90 -7.54 -8.98 -12.87
N VAL A 91 -7.77 -10.26 -13.12
CA VAL A 91 -7.10 -11.05 -14.16
C VAL A 91 -8.12 -11.88 -14.93
N ASP A 92 -7.78 -12.24 -16.16
CA ASP A 92 -8.49 -13.30 -16.87
C ASP A 92 -8.25 -14.62 -16.14
N TYR A 93 -9.35 -15.34 -15.90
CA TYR A 93 -9.36 -16.53 -15.08
C TYR A 93 -10.43 -17.50 -15.60
N PRO A 94 -10.18 -18.17 -16.74
CA PRO A 94 -11.08 -19.20 -17.26
C PRO A 94 -11.15 -20.34 -16.25
N THR A 95 -12.35 -20.58 -15.71
CA THR A 95 -12.59 -21.60 -14.69
C THR A 95 -13.99 -22.16 -14.82
N ARG A 96 -14.22 -23.34 -14.21
CA ARG A 96 -15.54 -23.95 -14.07
C ARG A 96 -16.23 -23.58 -12.75
N GLU A 97 -15.52 -22.94 -11.84
CA GLU A 97 -16.10 -22.47 -10.58
C GLU A 97 -17.04 -21.29 -10.84
N GLN A 98 -18.08 -21.18 -10.02
CA GLN A 98 -19.09 -20.11 -10.17
C GLN A 98 -18.56 -18.78 -9.61
N PRO A 99 -19.00 -17.62 -10.15
CA PRO A 99 -18.75 -16.31 -9.55
C PRO A 99 -19.08 -16.30 -8.05
N GLY A 100 -18.24 -15.62 -7.26
CA GLY A 100 -18.30 -15.62 -5.80
C GLY A 100 -17.50 -16.74 -5.12
N THR A 101 -17.04 -17.75 -5.86
CA THR A 101 -16.19 -18.82 -5.30
C THR A 101 -14.78 -18.30 -4.99
N LEU A 102 -14.21 -18.75 -3.87
CA LEU A 102 -12.79 -18.57 -3.58
C LEU A 102 -11.99 -19.77 -4.07
N VAL A 103 -10.95 -19.52 -4.86
CA VAL A 103 -9.97 -20.54 -5.24
C VAL A 103 -8.62 -20.18 -4.64
N VAL A 104 -8.09 -21.04 -3.79
CA VAL A 104 -6.75 -20.90 -3.19
C VAL A 104 -5.80 -21.77 -3.99
N ASP A 105 -4.72 -21.18 -4.47
CA ASP A 105 -3.61 -21.86 -5.14
C ASP A 105 -2.33 -21.70 -4.31
N PRO A 106 -2.08 -22.62 -3.36
CA PRO A 106 -0.93 -22.53 -2.47
C PRO A 106 0.41 -22.60 -3.22
N ASN A 107 0.47 -23.30 -4.36
CA ASN A 107 1.72 -23.49 -5.11
C ASN A 107 2.16 -22.20 -5.80
N ASN A 108 1.21 -21.50 -6.43
CA ASN A 108 1.48 -20.23 -7.09
C ASN A 108 1.35 -19.02 -6.13
N ARG A 109 0.93 -19.26 -4.89
CA ARG A 109 0.80 -18.24 -3.84
C ARG A 109 -0.19 -17.14 -4.22
N TYR A 110 -1.32 -17.59 -4.76
CA TYR A 110 -2.46 -16.73 -5.09
C TYR A 110 -3.75 -17.23 -4.45
N LEU A 111 -4.64 -16.27 -4.20
CA LEU A 111 -6.05 -16.50 -3.94
C LEU A 111 -6.86 -15.75 -4.99
N TYR A 112 -7.89 -16.40 -5.51
CA TYR A 112 -8.78 -15.83 -6.51
C TYR A 112 -10.20 -15.75 -5.95
N LEU A 113 -10.85 -14.59 -6.08
CA LEU A 113 -12.30 -14.47 -5.97
C LEU A 113 -12.86 -14.45 -7.39
N VAL A 114 -13.54 -15.52 -7.78
CA VAL A 114 -14.10 -15.68 -9.13
C VAL A 114 -15.16 -14.61 -9.38
N MET A 115 -15.09 -13.97 -10.53
CA MET A 115 -16.01 -12.94 -11.00
C MET A 115 -16.72 -13.43 -12.26
N GLU A 116 -17.73 -12.68 -12.69
CA GLU A 116 -18.37 -12.88 -13.99
C GLU A 116 -17.39 -12.58 -15.15
N GLY A 117 -17.77 -12.95 -16.37
CA GLY A 117 -16.98 -12.64 -17.57
C GLY A 117 -15.68 -13.42 -17.72
N GLY A 118 -15.51 -14.53 -16.99
CA GLY A 118 -14.27 -15.32 -17.03
C GLY A 118 -13.09 -14.62 -16.35
N GLN A 119 -13.36 -13.76 -15.38
CA GLN A 119 -12.35 -13.02 -14.64
C GLN A 119 -12.29 -13.43 -13.17
N ALA A 120 -11.24 -13.03 -12.47
CA ALA A 120 -11.17 -13.12 -11.02
C ALA A 120 -10.40 -11.94 -10.43
N MET A 121 -10.78 -11.54 -9.21
CA MET A 121 -9.89 -10.72 -8.39
C MET A 121 -8.82 -11.62 -7.81
N ARG A 122 -7.57 -11.44 -8.24
CA ARG A 122 -6.40 -12.16 -7.73
C ARG A 122 -5.75 -11.38 -6.59
N TYR A 123 -5.41 -12.08 -5.51
CA TYR A 123 -4.66 -11.58 -4.36
C TYR A 123 -3.37 -12.38 -4.20
N GLY A 124 -2.27 -11.74 -3.84
CA GLY A 124 -1.08 -12.45 -3.39
C GLY A 124 -1.26 -12.99 -1.98
N VAL A 125 -0.69 -14.17 -1.71
CA VAL A 125 -0.73 -14.79 -0.38
C VAL A 125 0.64 -15.28 0.06
N GLY A 126 0.85 -15.37 1.38
CA GLY A 126 1.90 -16.18 1.98
C GLY A 126 1.31 -17.53 2.40
N VAL A 127 2.07 -18.61 2.26
CA VAL A 127 1.58 -19.98 2.50
C VAL A 127 2.42 -20.63 3.57
N GLY A 128 1.82 -20.95 4.72
CA GLY A 128 2.49 -21.72 5.75
C GLY A 128 2.39 -23.23 5.51
N LYS A 129 3.13 -24.03 6.28
CA LYS A 129 3.10 -25.51 6.18
C LYS A 129 1.68 -26.10 6.24
N ALA A 130 0.85 -25.64 7.19
CA ALA A 130 -0.55 -26.06 7.30
C ALA A 130 -1.39 -25.64 6.07
N GLY A 131 -0.97 -24.59 5.37
CA GLY A 131 -1.55 -24.15 4.10
C GLY A 131 -1.42 -25.16 2.97
N LEU A 132 -0.49 -26.11 3.07
CA LEU A 132 -0.23 -27.18 2.09
C LEU A 132 -0.91 -28.52 2.46
N GLU A 133 -1.35 -28.69 3.70
CA GLU A 133 -1.90 -29.95 4.20
C GLU A 133 -3.37 -30.18 3.77
N PHE A 134 -4.14 -29.10 3.60
CA PHE A 134 -5.53 -29.16 3.18
C PHE A 134 -5.68 -28.94 1.68
N THR A 135 -6.41 -29.83 1.02
CA THR A 135 -6.82 -29.69 -0.39
C THR A 135 -8.28 -30.12 -0.55
N GLY A 136 -8.94 -29.64 -1.60
CA GLY A 136 -10.33 -29.96 -1.90
C GLY A 136 -11.27 -28.79 -1.63
N THR A 137 -12.48 -29.07 -1.17
CA THR A 137 -13.54 -28.06 -1.04
C THR A 137 -13.92 -27.82 0.42
N ALA A 138 -14.28 -26.57 0.71
CA ALA A 138 -14.74 -26.09 2.00
C ALA A 138 -15.73 -24.93 1.81
N THR A 139 -16.21 -24.38 2.92
CA THR A 139 -17.01 -23.16 2.96
C THR A 139 -16.45 -22.19 3.99
N VAL A 140 -16.67 -20.90 3.81
CA VAL A 140 -16.44 -19.90 4.87
C VAL A 140 -17.50 -20.09 5.94
N GLY A 141 -17.22 -20.85 6.99
CA GLY A 141 -18.19 -21.10 8.07
C GLY A 141 -18.27 -19.98 9.10
N ARG A 142 -17.17 -19.23 9.29
CA ARG A 142 -17.14 -18.06 10.17
C ARG A 142 -16.20 -16.98 9.64
N LYS A 143 -16.50 -15.75 10.00
CA LYS A 143 -15.70 -14.55 9.74
C LYS A 143 -15.40 -13.83 11.05
N ALA A 144 -14.23 -13.22 11.16
CA ALA A 144 -13.88 -12.43 12.33
C ALA A 144 -13.13 -11.15 11.95
N ASN A 145 -13.52 -10.05 12.59
CA ASN A 145 -12.75 -8.82 12.66
C ASN A 145 -11.78 -8.91 13.84
N TRP A 146 -10.50 -8.58 13.63
CA TRP A 146 -9.45 -8.58 14.65
C TRP A 146 -9.48 -9.84 15.53
N PRO A 147 -9.27 -11.03 14.92
CA PRO A 147 -9.47 -12.31 15.58
C PRO A 147 -8.52 -12.52 16.76
N ARG A 148 -8.99 -13.27 17.78
CA ARG A 148 -8.11 -13.88 18.78
C ARG A 148 -7.20 -14.90 18.10
N TRP A 149 -5.93 -14.91 18.48
CA TRP A 149 -4.94 -15.90 18.02
C TRP A 149 -4.46 -16.75 19.19
N THR A 150 -4.33 -18.05 18.99
CA THR A 150 -3.70 -18.95 19.95
C THR A 150 -2.55 -19.66 19.23
N PRO A 151 -1.31 -19.63 19.78
CA PRO A 151 -0.21 -20.40 19.21
C PRO A 151 -0.56 -21.89 19.18
N THR A 152 -0.09 -22.60 18.16
CA THR A 152 -0.28 -24.05 18.11
C THR A 152 0.52 -24.75 19.21
N PRO A 153 0.18 -25.98 19.60
CA PRO A 153 0.98 -26.76 20.54
C PRO A 153 2.46 -26.85 20.12
N ASP A 154 2.73 -26.97 18.82
CA ASP A 154 4.10 -27.02 18.29
C ASP A 154 4.85 -25.71 18.46
N MET A 155 4.17 -24.56 18.25
CA MET A 155 4.75 -23.24 18.51
C MET A 155 5.09 -23.05 19.98
N LEU A 156 4.22 -23.51 20.89
CA LEU A 156 4.46 -23.47 22.34
C LEU A 156 5.64 -24.36 22.74
N ARG A 157 5.75 -25.56 22.17
CA ARG A 157 6.87 -26.48 22.44
C ARG A 157 8.20 -25.96 21.90
N ARG A 158 8.21 -25.39 20.70
CA ARG A 158 9.43 -24.94 20.02
C ARG A 158 9.99 -23.63 20.58
N GLU A 159 9.12 -22.69 20.92
CA GLU A 159 9.52 -21.36 21.40
C GLU A 159 8.69 -20.95 22.64
N PRO A 160 8.83 -21.67 23.78
CA PRO A 160 7.98 -21.48 24.95
C PRO A 160 8.13 -20.09 25.58
N GLU A 161 9.34 -19.53 25.60
CA GLU A 161 9.57 -18.18 26.15
C GLU A 161 8.86 -17.08 25.35
N ARG A 162 8.81 -17.24 24.02
CA ARG A 162 8.16 -16.30 23.11
C ARG A 162 6.64 -16.46 23.11
N ASN A 163 6.15 -17.70 23.06
CA ASN A 163 4.75 -18.01 22.81
C ASN A 163 3.95 -18.33 24.09
N GLY A 164 4.61 -18.71 25.18
CA GLY A 164 3.98 -19.22 26.40
C GLY A 164 3.00 -18.23 27.04
N LYS A 165 3.33 -16.93 27.03
CA LYS A 165 2.43 -15.86 27.52
C LYS A 165 1.10 -15.79 26.74
N TRP A 166 1.06 -16.34 25.53
CA TRP A 166 -0.13 -16.38 24.67
C TRP A 166 -0.80 -17.76 24.63
N ALA A 167 -0.41 -18.71 25.50
CA ALA A 167 -1.04 -20.04 25.54
C ALA A 167 -2.56 -19.98 25.79
N GLY A 168 -3.01 -19.02 26.60
CA GLY A 168 -4.45 -18.75 26.77
C GLY A 168 -5.10 -18.09 25.56
N GLY A 169 -4.31 -17.47 24.68
CA GLY A 169 -4.70 -16.74 23.48
C GLY A 169 -4.40 -15.24 23.57
N MET A 170 -3.86 -14.70 22.48
CA MET A 170 -3.60 -13.29 22.24
C MET A 170 -4.87 -12.59 21.76
N PRO A 171 -5.28 -11.46 22.36
CA PRO A 171 -6.42 -10.68 21.89
C PRO A 171 -6.17 -10.11 20.48
N GLY A 172 -7.24 -9.69 19.81
CA GLY A 172 -7.15 -8.96 18.54
C GLY A 172 -6.42 -7.64 18.71
N GLY A 173 -5.67 -7.22 17.67
CA GLY A 173 -4.97 -5.94 17.67
C GLY A 173 -3.88 -5.88 16.60
N ALA A 174 -3.24 -4.72 16.46
CA ALA A 174 -2.24 -4.45 15.42
C ALA A 174 -1.02 -5.40 15.46
N GLY A 175 -0.67 -5.95 16.63
CA GLY A 175 0.43 -6.91 16.79
C GLY A 175 0.02 -8.38 16.67
N ASN A 176 -1.26 -8.69 16.41
CA ASN A 176 -1.75 -10.06 16.35
C ASN A 176 -1.37 -10.71 15.00
N PRO A 177 -0.75 -11.90 14.99
CA PRO A 177 -0.24 -12.52 13.76
C PRO A 177 -1.33 -12.95 12.77
N LEU A 178 -2.60 -13.01 13.18
CA LEU A 178 -3.73 -13.21 12.27
C LEU A 178 -4.18 -11.93 11.55
N GLY A 179 -3.61 -10.78 11.92
CA GLY A 179 -3.89 -9.48 11.31
C GLY A 179 -5.33 -9.00 11.50
N ALA A 180 -5.80 -8.20 10.56
CA ALA A 180 -7.04 -7.45 10.69
C ALA A 180 -8.31 -8.30 10.55
N ARG A 181 -8.27 -9.38 9.76
CA ARG A 181 -9.43 -10.25 9.48
C ARG A 181 -9.01 -11.71 9.38
N ALA A 182 -9.96 -12.61 9.64
CA ALA A 182 -9.83 -14.02 9.33
C ALA A 182 -11.13 -14.65 8.82
N LEU A 183 -10.99 -15.53 7.83
CA LEU A 183 -12.01 -16.45 7.34
C LEU A 183 -11.69 -17.84 7.86
N TYR A 184 -12.68 -18.46 8.49
CA TYR A 184 -12.59 -19.76 9.12
C TYR A 184 -13.26 -20.78 8.21
N LEU A 185 -12.48 -21.72 7.66
CA LEU A 185 -12.99 -22.69 6.71
C LEU A 185 -13.58 -23.91 7.41
N PHE A 186 -14.72 -24.34 6.91
CA PHE A 186 -15.49 -25.47 7.42
C PHE A 186 -15.74 -26.47 6.28
N LYS A 187 -15.69 -27.76 6.62
CA LYS A 187 -16.05 -28.86 5.72
C LYS A 187 -17.01 -29.78 6.46
N ASP A 188 -18.15 -30.07 5.83
CA ASP A 188 -19.19 -30.93 6.39
C ASP A 188 -19.63 -30.49 7.80
N GLY A 189 -19.75 -29.17 8.00
CA GLY A 189 -20.13 -28.56 9.28
C GLY A 189 -19.01 -28.49 10.34
N ASN A 190 -17.84 -29.05 10.06
CA ASN A 190 -16.72 -29.10 10.99
C ASN A 190 -15.63 -28.09 10.63
N ASP A 191 -15.02 -27.51 11.66
CA ASP A 191 -13.90 -26.59 11.50
C ASP A 191 -12.65 -27.32 11.00
N THR A 192 -12.10 -26.90 9.85
CA THR A 192 -10.91 -27.54 9.28
C THR A 192 -9.60 -27.07 9.92
N LEU A 193 -9.67 -26.08 10.80
CA LEU A 193 -8.53 -25.30 11.31
C LEU A 193 -7.77 -24.51 10.24
N TYR A 194 -8.16 -24.64 8.97
CA TYR A 194 -7.61 -23.88 7.86
C TYR A 194 -8.19 -22.47 7.82
N ARG A 195 -7.32 -21.48 7.66
CA ARG A 195 -7.67 -20.05 7.69
C ARG A 195 -7.10 -19.29 6.51
N ILE A 196 -7.88 -18.33 6.06
CA ILE A 196 -7.40 -17.22 5.23
C ILE A 196 -7.43 -16.00 6.14
N HIS A 197 -6.28 -15.37 6.40
CA HIS A 197 -6.17 -14.32 7.39
C HIS A 197 -5.16 -13.24 6.99
N GLY A 198 -5.21 -12.10 7.69
CA GLY A 198 -4.24 -11.01 7.51
C GLY A 198 -2.85 -11.36 8.07
N THR A 199 -1.92 -10.42 8.04
CA THR A 199 -0.61 -10.61 8.65
C THR A 199 -0.01 -9.29 9.11
N THR A 200 0.86 -9.34 10.10
CA THR A 200 1.73 -8.23 10.52
C THR A 200 3.07 -8.23 9.78
N GLU A 201 3.31 -9.23 8.92
CA GLU A 201 4.58 -9.47 8.24
C GLU A 201 4.36 -9.37 6.71
N PRO A 202 4.22 -8.17 6.14
CA PRO A 202 3.88 -8.00 4.72
C PRO A 202 4.91 -8.60 3.76
N TRP A 203 6.19 -8.60 4.14
CA TRP A 203 7.27 -9.24 3.37
C TRP A 203 7.08 -10.75 3.17
N SER A 204 6.24 -11.41 3.97
CA SER A 204 5.92 -12.84 3.85
C SER A 204 4.99 -13.19 2.70
N ILE A 205 4.37 -12.20 2.06
CA ILE A 205 3.48 -12.43 0.91
C ILE A 205 4.32 -12.85 -0.30
N GLY A 206 3.89 -13.92 -0.97
CA GLY A 206 4.67 -14.55 -2.04
C GLY A 206 5.76 -15.50 -1.54
N GLU A 207 5.81 -15.81 -0.25
CA GLU A 207 6.77 -16.75 0.34
C GLU A 207 6.09 -18.04 0.88
N ALA A 208 6.90 -19.11 0.99
CA ALA A 208 6.57 -20.29 1.77
C ALA A 208 7.11 -20.11 3.21
N VAL A 209 6.22 -20.08 4.20
CA VAL A 209 6.58 -19.82 5.60
C VAL A 209 6.45 -21.06 6.48
N SER A 210 7.15 -21.05 7.61
CA SER A 210 7.24 -22.22 8.49
C SER A 210 5.98 -22.53 9.29
N SER A 211 5.02 -21.59 9.38
CA SER A 211 3.83 -21.71 10.22
C SER A 211 2.61 -20.93 9.67
N GLY A 212 1.41 -21.44 9.94
CA GLY A 212 0.14 -20.81 9.55
C GLY A 212 -0.47 -21.41 8.28
N CYS A 213 -1.68 -20.95 7.94
CA CYS A 213 -2.43 -21.38 6.76
C CYS A 213 -2.15 -20.44 5.59
N ILE A 214 -3.12 -19.58 5.23
CA ILE A 214 -3.00 -18.60 4.15
C ILE A 214 -2.98 -17.18 4.72
N ARG A 215 -1.89 -16.46 4.48
CA ARG A 215 -1.64 -15.09 4.94
C ARG A 215 -1.87 -14.10 3.79
N MET A 216 -2.49 -12.98 4.08
CA MET A 216 -2.76 -11.89 3.14
C MET A 216 -2.30 -10.57 3.74
N LEU A 217 -1.98 -9.57 2.90
CA LEU A 217 -1.84 -8.19 3.37
C LEU A 217 -3.14 -7.77 4.07
N ASN A 218 -3.03 -6.94 5.11
CA ASN A 218 -4.22 -6.53 5.88
C ASN A 218 -5.24 -5.81 5.00
N GLN A 219 -4.79 -4.95 4.10
CA GLN A 219 -5.62 -4.25 3.11
C GLN A 219 -6.35 -5.22 2.16
N ASP A 220 -5.70 -6.33 1.82
CA ASP A 220 -6.25 -7.36 0.93
C ASP A 220 -7.24 -8.27 1.64
N VAL A 221 -6.96 -8.70 2.88
CA VAL A 221 -7.91 -9.49 3.66
C VAL A 221 -9.14 -8.67 4.07
N ILE A 222 -8.98 -7.37 4.32
CA ILE A 222 -10.10 -6.46 4.60
C ILE A 222 -11.02 -6.36 3.39
N ASP A 223 -10.45 -6.16 2.20
CA ASP A 223 -11.20 -6.13 0.94
C ASP A 223 -11.92 -7.47 0.69
N LEU A 224 -11.19 -8.59 0.75
CA LEU A 224 -11.77 -9.93 0.58
C LEU A 224 -12.91 -10.18 1.58
N HIS A 225 -12.67 -9.89 2.86
CA HIS A 225 -13.65 -10.08 3.93
C HIS A 225 -14.91 -9.25 3.71
N ARG A 226 -14.84 -8.06 3.10
CA ARG A 226 -16.03 -7.26 2.76
C ARG A 226 -16.84 -7.89 1.61
N ARG A 227 -16.16 -8.55 0.66
CA ARG A 227 -16.79 -9.12 -0.54
C ARG A 227 -17.49 -10.46 -0.31
N VAL A 228 -16.97 -11.30 0.59
CA VAL A 228 -17.43 -12.69 0.72
C VAL A 228 -18.36 -12.90 1.93
N PRO A 229 -19.58 -13.44 1.76
CA PRO A 229 -20.43 -13.81 2.88
C PRO A 229 -19.98 -15.12 3.57
N VAL A 230 -20.51 -15.39 4.76
CA VAL A 230 -20.49 -16.76 5.34
C VAL A 230 -21.26 -17.69 4.39
N GLY A 231 -20.81 -18.93 4.25
CA GLY A 231 -21.31 -19.91 3.29
C GLY A 231 -20.59 -19.87 1.93
N THR A 232 -19.72 -18.88 1.68
CA THR A 232 -18.94 -18.80 0.45
C THR A 232 -18.17 -20.09 0.21
N ARG A 233 -18.32 -20.67 -0.98
CA ARG A 233 -17.57 -21.85 -1.41
C ARG A 233 -16.08 -21.53 -1.53
N VAL A 234 -15.24 -22.43 -1.03
CA VAL A 234 -13.79 -22.35 -1.15
C VAL A 234 -13.26 -23.64 -1.76
N VAL A 235 -12.38 -23.51 -2.74
CA VAL A 235 -11.64 -24.61 -3.36
C VAL A 235 -10.15 -24.38 -3.11
N VAL A 236 -9.48 -25.34 -2.50
CA VAL A 236 -8.04 -25.31 -2.24
C VAL A 236 -7.37 -26.32 -3.16
N LEU A 237 -6.55 -25.81 -4.07
CA LEU A 237 -5.87 -26.61 -5.08
C LEU A 237 -4.73 -27.42 -4.44
N GLY A 238 -4.61 -28.68 -4.84
CA GLY A 238 -3.48 -29.55 -4.50
C GLY A 238 -2.43 -29.62 -5.61
N GLY A 239 -1.27 -30.22 -5.31
CA GLY A 239 -0.12 -30.33 -6.23
C GLY A 239 -0.36 -31.08 -7.54
N GLN A 240 -1.49 -31.76 -7.73
CA GLN A 240 -1.79 -32.61 -8.89
C GLN A 240 -3.10 -32.25 -9.63
N GLY A 241 -3.80 -31.17 -9.23
CA GLY A 241 -5.12 -30.80 -9.78
C GLY A 241 -5.11 -29.67 -10.81
N ALA A 242 -3.95 -29.18 -11.21
CA ALA A 242 -3.77 -27.94 -11.97
C ALA A 242 -3.98 -28.13 -13.49
N VAL A 243 -5.18 -28.53 -13.93
CA VAL A 243 -5.53 -28.54 -15.37
C VAL A 243 -6.80 -27.74 -15.69
N ALA A 244 -7.28 -26.87 -14.79
CA ALA A 244 -8.47 -26.04 -15.10
C ALA A 244 -8.31 -24.53 -14.80
N ALA A 245 -7.14 -24.07 -14.40
CA ALA A 245 -6.88 -22.64 -14.16
C ALA A 245 -5.41 -22.33 -14.38
N ARG A 246 -4.95 -22.41 -15.63
CA ARG A 246 -3.72 -21.70 -16.01
C ARG A 246 -4.17 -20.40 -16.68
N PRO A 247 -4.01 -19.24 -16.03
CA PRO A 247 -3.95 -17.99 -16.76
C PRO A 247 -2.80 -18.16 -17.75
N GLN A 248 -3.08 -18.04 -19.04
CA GLN A 248 -2.01 -17.85 -20.01
C GLN A 248 -1.31 -16.57 -19.58
N ALA A 249 -0.05 -16.68 -19.15
CA ALA A 249 0.78 -15.50 -19.03
C ALA A 249 0.72 -14.81 -20.40
N ALA A 250 0.45 -13.50 -20.41
CA ALA A 250 0.66 -12.72 -21.61
C ALA A 250 2.16 -12.83 -21.93
N GLU A 251 2.49 -13.73 -22.85
CA GLU A 251 3.79 -13.77 -23.52
C GLU A 251 4.06 -12.35 -24.03
N PRO A 252 5.27 -11.80 -23.84
CA PRO A 252 5.64 -10.56 -24.50
C PRO A 252 5.45 -10.79 -25.99
N SER A 253 4.63 -9.98 -26.64
CA SER A 253 4.50 -10.01 -28.09
C SER A 253 5.88 -9.74 -28.69
N GLU A 254 6.53 -10.79 -29.20
CA GLU A 254 7.54 -10.72 -30.24
C GLU A 254 6.91 -9.96 -31.42
N ALA A 255 7.11 -8.64 -31.45
CA ALA A 255 6.66 -7.77 -32.51
C ALA A 255 7.70 -6.67 -32.74
N PHE A 256 8.91 -7.08 -33.12
CA PHE A 256 9.67 -6.34 -34.11
C PHE A 256 9.82 -7.24 -35.32
N GLY A 257 8.92 -7.03 -36.29
CA GLY A 257 9.06 -7.62 -37.61
C GLY A 257 10.26 -6.99 -38.29
N GLU A 258 11.33 -7.77 -38.41
CA GLU A 258 12.40 -7.50 -39.37
C GLU A 258 11.92 -8.03 -40.72
N ALA A 259 11.57 -7.11 -41.62
CA ALA A 259 11.27 -7.45 -43.00
C ALA A 259 12.53 -8.03 -43.67
N PRO A 260 12.43 -9.04 -44.55
CA PRO A 260 13.55 -9.46 -45.36
C PRO A 260 13.96 -8.30 -46.27
N VAL A 261 15.21 -7.86 -46.16
CA VAL A 261 15.85 -7.03 -47.18
C VAL A 261 16.12 -7.91 -48.39
N ASP A 262 15.32 -7.74 -49.44
CA ASP A 262 15.62 -8.24 -50.78
C ASP A 262 16.90 -7.53 -51.27
N LEU A 263 17.99 -8.29 -51.31
CA LEU A 263 19.28 -7.93 -51.90
C LEU A 263 19.27 -8.44 -53.35
N ASP A 264 18.56 -7.76 -54.25
CA ASP A 264 18.76 -7.87 -55.70
C ASP A 264 18.00 -6.74 -56.43
N ASP A 265 18.57 -5.54 -56.44
CA ASP A 265 18.27 -4.56 -57.50
C ASP A 265 19.49 -3.65 -57.74
N ALA A 266 20.41 -4.14 -58.57
CA ALA A 266 21.51 -3.35 -59.10
C ALA A 266 21.13 -2.86 -60.51
N PRO A 267 21.13 -1.54 -60.79
CA PRO A 267 20.89 -1.06 -62.14
C PRO A 267 22.11 -1.34 -63.04
N SER A 268 21.84 -1.94 -64.19
CA SER A 268 22.81 -2.12 -65.28
C SER A 268 23.37 -0.78 -65.77
N PRO A 269 24.68 -0.68 -66.09
CA PRO A 269 25.22 0.53 -66.70
C PRO A 269 24.77 0.64 -68.15
N VAL A 270 24.18 1.81 -68.47
CA VAL A 270 23.86 2.24 -69.82
C VAL A 270 25.16 2.43 -70.61
N ARG A 271 25.19 1.89 -71.83
CA ARG A 271 26.28 2.06 -72.80
C ARG A 271 26.44 3.54 -73.18
N GLY A 272 27.69 4.00 -73.15
CA GLY A 272 28.19 5.25 -73.72
C GLY A 272 29.70 5.23 -73.74
#